data_AF-A0A957J177-F1
#
_entry.id   AF-A0A957J177-F1
#
_cell.length_a   1.000
_cell.length_b   1.000
_cell.length_c   1.000
_cell.angle_alpha   90.00
_cell.angle_beta   90.00
_cell.angle_gamma   90.00
#
_symmetry.space_group_name_H-M   'P 1'
#
loop_
_entity.id
_entity.type
_entity.pdbx_description
1 polymer ?
#
loop_
_entity_poly.entity_id
_entity_poly.type
_entity_poly.pdbx_seq_one_letter_code
_entity_poly.pdbx_strand_id
1 'polypeptide(L)'
;VTFNLLDTTGGLPIPFTVPIPIGQDALNTIQAITYAGGSRLAAVEYPVIIIGGPLTSPVVENLTTGERIALTANGGLALAAGEFVTVDLSGGSRRDAKTLRNQDGNSVSQYLSTDSDLATFHLAFAGELLSDGTYADGTNELRVTGSNANLLTQAEVRYYDRYEGI
;
A
#
# COMPACT_ATOMS: atom_id res chain seq x y z
N VAL A 1 -4.98 -48.48 19.95
CA VAL A 1 -3.50 -48.55 19.87
C VAL A 1 -2.98 -47.19 20.22
N THR A 2 -2.25 -47.09 21.33
CA THR A 2 -1.72 -45.83 21.85
C THR A 2 -0.24 -45.75 21.46
N PHE A 3 0.17 -44.69 20.78
CA PHE A 3 1.57 -44.45 20.45
C PHE A 3 2.19 -43.62 21.58
N ASN A 4 3.08 -44.24 22.36
CA ASN A 4 3.92 -43.50 23.28
C ASN A 4 5.07 -42.87 22.48
N LEU A 5 5.12 -41.54 22.43
CA LEU A 5 6.26 -40.81 21.91
C LEU A 5 7.24 -40.58 23.06
N LEU A 6 8.39 -41.24 22.99
CA LEU A 6 9.55 -40.97 23.85
C LEU A 6 10.03 -39.54 23.58
N ASP A 7 10.09 -38.70 24.61
CA ASP A 7 10.75 -37.39 24.54
C ASP A 7 12.24 -37.56 24.85
N THR A 8 13.09 -37.64 23.82
CA THR A 8 14.52 -37.45 24.03
C THR A 8 14.80 -35.96 24.17
N THR A 9 14.57 -35.45 25.37
CA THR A 9 15.21 -34.24 25.87
C THR A 9 16.72 -34.42 25.69
N GLY A 10 17.25 -33.93 24.57
CA GLY A 10 18.61 -34.25 24.14
C GLY A 10 18.91 -33.83 22.71
N GLY A 11 18.49 -32.62 22.31
CA GLY A 11 19.10 -31.97 21.15
C GLY A 11 20.44 -31.38 21.56
N LEU A 12 21.53 -31.73 20.88
CA LEU A 12 22.77 -30.95 20.98
C LEU A 12 22.46 -29.53 20.48
N PRO A 13 22.75 -28.47 21.25
CA PRO A 13 22.59 -27.11 20.75
C PRO A 13 23.50 -26.97 19.55
N ILE A 14 22.93 -26.76 18.36
CA ILE A 14 23.70 -26.49 17.16
C ILE A 14 24.30 -25.10 17.36
N PRO A 15 25.62 -24.96 17.62
CA PRO A 15 26.22 -23.70 18.04
C PRO A 15 26.54 -22.78 16.84
N PHE A 16 26.06 -23.15 15.66
CA PHE A 16 26.20 -22.37 14.44
C PHE A 16 24.82 -21.89 14.01
N THR A 17 24.61 -20.58 14.08
CA THR A 17 23.57 -19.92 13.31
C THR A 17 23.84 -20.28 11.85
N VAL A 18 22.94 -21.03 11.21
CA VAL A 18 23.03 -21.23 9.77
C VAL A 18 22.79 -19.85 9.15
N PRO A 19 23.77 -19.25 8.47
CA PRO A 19 23.57 -17.97 7.82
C PRO A 19 22.79 -18.24 6.54
N ILE A 20 21.50 -18.51 6.69
CA ILE A 20 20.56 -18.34 5.59
C ILE A 20 20.38 -16.83 5.53
N PRO A 21 20.91 -16.12 4.53
CA PRO A 21 20.40 -14.79 4.27
C PRO A 21 18.91 -15.00 3.98
N ILE A 22 18.06 -14.62 4.93
CA ILE A 22 16.70 -14.24 4.60
C ILE A 22 16.86 -13.19 3.52
N GLY A 23 16.49 -13.56 2.29
CA GLY A 23 16.56 -12.68 1.14
C GLY A 23 15.84 -11.39 1.51
N GLN A 24 16.37 -10.27 1.05
CA GLN A 24 15.62 -9.04 1.09
C GLN A 24 14.34 -9.27 0.26
N ASP A 25 13.23 -9.49 0.94
CA ASP A 25 12.00 -9.93 0.30
C ASP A 25 11.37 -8.78 -0.48
N ALA A 26 10.68 -9.13 -1.56
CA ALA A 26 9.80 -8.18 -2.23
C ALA A 26 8.46 -8.15 -1.49
N LEU A 27 7.98 -6.95 -1.16
CA LEU A 27 6.59 -6.76 -0.78
C LEU A 27 5.76 -6.90 -2.06
N ASN A 28 4.77 -7.78 -2.03
CA ASN A 28 3.70 -7.84 -3.02
C ASN A 28 2.45 -8.34 -2.30
N THR A 29 1.64 -7.41 -1.82
CA THR A 29 0.43 -7.73 -1.06
C THR A 29 -0.76 -7.03 -1.69
N ILE A 30 -1.90 -7.71 -1.69
CA ILE A 30 -3.17 -7.17 -2.17
C ILE A 30 -4.11 -7.13 -0.97
N GLN A 31 -4.71 -5.98 -0.72
CA GLN A 31 -5.71 -5.79 0.31
C GLN A 31 -6.98 -5.26 -0.34
N ALA A 32 -8.09 -5.96 -0.13
CA ALA A 32 -9.40 -5.49 -0.52
C ALA A 32 -9.94 -4.50 0.53
N ILE A 33 -10.47 -3.37 0.06
CA ILE A 33 -11.12 -2.34 0.86
C ILE A 33 -12.55 -2.18 0.34
N THR A 34 -13.54 -2.45 1.18
CA THR A 34 -14.95 -2.14 0.86
C THR A 34 -15.24 -0.70 1.25
N TYR A 35 -15.35 0.18 0.26
CA TYR A 35 -15.55 1.61 0.46
C TYR A 35 -17.04 1.94 0.73
N ALA A 36 -17.32 2.78 1.74
CA ALA A 36 -18.66 3.25 2.10
C ALA A 36 -19.71 2.14 2.29
N GLY A 37 -19.26 0.95 2.70
CA GLY A 37 -20.10 -0.24 2.86
C GLY A 37 -20.72 -0.76 1.54
N GLY A 38 -20.14 -0.45 0.39
CA GLY A 38 -20.69 -0.81 -0.92
C GLY A 38 -21.92 0.01 -1.32
N SER A 39 -22.07 1.20 -0.76
CA SER A 39 -23.22 2.07 -1.06
C SER A 39 -23.10 2.73 -2.42
N ARG A 40 -24.22 2.76 -3.16
CA ARG A 40 -24.34 3.48 -4.44
C ARG A 40 -24.52 4.99 -4.30
N LEU A 41 -24.78 5.46 -3.07
CA LEU A 41 -24.87 6.88 -2.76
C LEU A 41 -23.53 7.46 -2.32
N ALA A 42 -22.47 6.64 -2.33
CA ALA A 42 -21.14 7.10 -1.97
C ALA A 42 -20.57 8.02 -3.05
N ALA A 43 -19.76 8.99 -2.62
CA ALA A 43 -19.08 9.93 -3.49
C ALA A 43 -17.61 9.51 -3.68
N VAL A 44 -16.96 10.02 -4.72
CA VAL A 44 -15.53 9.78 -4.98
C VAL A 44 -14.67 10.19 -3.78
N GLU A 45 -13.86 9.25 -3.28
CA GLU A 45 -12.93 9.48 -2.17
C GLU A 45 -11.47 9.30 -2.58
N TYR A 46 -10.63 10.24 -2.12
CA TYR A 46 -9.19 10.20 -2.36
C TYR A 46 -8.47 9.88 -1.06
N PRO A 47 -7.83 8.70 -0.94
CA PRO A 47 -7.23 8.26 0.31
C PRO A 47 -5.92 8.97 0.63
N VAL A 48 -5.51 8.93 1.90
CA VAL A 48 -4.15 9.21 2.33
C VAL A 48 -3.45 7.88 2.55
N ILE A 49 -2.34 7.67 1.83
CA ILE A 49 -1.59 6.42 1.86
C ILE A 49 -0.25 6.68 2.55
N ILE A 50 0.06 5.90 3.57
CA ILE A 50 1.31 5.99 4.33
C ILE A 50 2.09 4.70 4.10
N ILE A 51 3.32 4.81 3.62
CA ILE A 51 4.19 3.67 3.35
C ILE A 51 5.42 3.82 4.23
N GLY A 52 5.63 2.85 5.13
CA GLY A 52 6.75 2.77 6.05
C GLY A 52 7.79 1.73 5.62
N GLY A 53 9.05 2.10 5.75
CA GLY A 53 10.20 1.26 5.40
C GLY A 53 10.62 0.27 6.49
N PRO A 54 11.58 -0.61 6.18
CA PRO A 54 12.44 -0.54 5.01
C PRO A 54 11.76 -1.03 3.73
N LEU A 55 11.84 -0.23 2.67
CA LEU A 55 11.24 -0.54 1.36
C LEU A 55 11.90 0.32 0.28
N THR A 56 12.15 -0.25 -0.89
CA THR A 56 12.71 0.45 -2.05
C THR A 56 11.74 0.41 -3.21
N SER A 57 11.64 1.55 -3.90
CA SER A 57 10.78 1.76 -5.08
C SER A 57 9.32 1.34 -4.85
N PRO A 58 8.65 1.88 -3.81
CA PRO A 58 7.28 1.51 -3.53
C PRO A 58 6.34 1.89 -4.68
N VAL A 59 5.43 0.98 -4.99
CA VAL A 59 4.35 1.19 -5.96
C VAL A 59 3.02 0.80 -5.32
N VAL A 60 2.03 1.67 -5.46
CA VAL A 60 0.65 1.39 -5.04
C VAL A 60 -0.24 1.39 -6.28
N GLU A 61 -1.00 0.33 -6.46
CA GLU A 61 -1.94 0.15 -7.57
C GLU A 61 -3.34 -0.07 -7.00
N ASN A 62 -4.34 0.63 -7.54
CA ASN A 62 -5.74 0.22 -7.38
C ASN A 62 -6.11 -0.64 -8.58
N LEU A 63 -6.18 -1.96 -8.38
CA LEU A 63 -6.49 -2.90 -9.45
C LEU A 63 -7.93 -2.77 -9.95
N THR A 64 -8.83 -2.23 -9.12
CA THR A 64 -10.22 -1.98 -9.49
C THR A 64 -10.33 -0.80 -10.47
N THR A 65 -9.64 0.30 -10.23
CA THR A 65 -9.68 1.48 -11.13
C THR A 65 -8.63 1.43 -12.24
N GLY A 66 -7.59 0.59 -12.08
CA GLY A 66 -6.44 0.52 -12.96
C GLY A 66 -5.42 1.64 -12.73
N GLU A 67 -5.58 2.42 -11.66
CA GLU A 67 -4.76 3.58 -11.36
C GLU A 67 -3.55 3.22 -10.49
N ARG A 68 -2.46 3.98 -10.64
CA ARG A 68 -1.21 3.66 -9.95
C ARG A 68 -0.46 4.89 -9.47
N ILE A 69 0.30 4.73 -8.39
CA ILE A 69 1.29 5.68 -7.88
C ILE A 69 2.61 4.93 -7.72
N ALA A 70 3.62 5.29 -8.51
CA ALA A 70 4.91 4.62 -8.53
C ALA A 70 6.04 5.58 -8.13
N LEU A 71 6.76 5.25 -7.06
CA LEU A 71 7.92 6.02 -6.56
C LEU A 71 9.24 5.40 -7.03
N THR A 72 9.34 5.17 -8.33
CA THR A 72 10.40 4.42 -9.01
C THR A 72 11.35 5.31 -9.84
N ALA A 73 11.00 6.58 -10.06
CA ALA A 73 11.84 7.49 -10.85
C ALA A 73 13.12 7.88 -10.09
N ASN A 74 14.14 8.36 -10.82
CA ASN A 74 15.41 8.84 -10.25
C ASN A 74 16.12 7.84 -9.32
N GLY A 75 16.06 6.54 -9.66
CA GLY A 75 16.65 5.46 -8.85
C GLY A 75 15.72 4.90 -7.77
N GLY A 76 14.49 5.43 -7.67
CA GLY A 76 13.46 5.00 -6.75
C GLY A 76 13.61 5.59 -5.34
N LEU A 77 12.50 5.72 -4.65
CA LEU A 77 12.49 6.10 -3.23
C LEU A 77 12.97 4.90 -2.40
N ALA A 78 14.01 5.10 -1.59
CA ALA A 78 14.44 4.14 -0.58
C ALA A 78 14.04 4.67 0.80
N LEU A 79 13.26 3.88 1.53
CA LEU A 79 12.88 4.12 2.92
C LEU A 79 13.71 3.19 3.79
N ALA A 80 14.38 3.73 4.80
CA ALA A 80 14.99 2.94 5.86
C ALA A 80 13.95 2.53 6.92
N ALA A 81 14.35 1.68 7.87
CA ALA A 81 13.49 1.30 8.98
C ALA A 81 13.10 2.53 9.82
N GLY A 82 11.79 2.74 10.02
CA GLY A 82 11.25 3.89 10.74
C GLY A 82 11.03 5.14 9.89
N GLU A 83 11.48 5.15 8.63
CA GLU A 83 11.13 6.20 7.68
C GLU A 83 9.81 5.91 7.01
N PHE A 84 9.07 6.96 6.67
CA PHE A 84 7.81 6.82 5.95
C PHE A 84 7.61 7.93 4.94
N VAL A 85 6.85 7.61 3.90
CA VAL A 85 6.30 8.56 2.96
C VAL A 85 4.79 8.62 3.12
N THR A 86 4.25 9.83 3.11
CA THR A 86 2.82 10.09 3.03
C THR A 86 2.50 10.57 1.63
N VAL A 87 1.64 9.82 0.95
CA VAL A 87 0.99 10.17 -0.30
C VAL A 87 -0.42 10.65 0.06
N ASP A 88 -0.58 11.96 0.16
CA ASP A 88 -1.85 12.59 0.48
C ASP A 88 -2.60 12.92 -0.81
N LEU A 89 -3.65 12.13 -1.09
CA LEU A 89 -4.52 12.37 -2.22
C LEU A 89 -5.80 13.11 -1.84
N SER A 90 -6.07 13.30 -0.54
CA SER A 90 -7.29 13.96 -0.06
C SER A 90 -7.43 15.39 -0.59
N GLY A 91 -6.31 16.02 -0.94
CA GLY A 91 -6.22 17.39 -1.45
C GLY A 91 -6.28 18.47 -0.37
N GLY A 92 -6.43 18.14 0.92
CA GLY A 92 -6.52 19.15 1.98
C GLY A 92 -7.52 20.28 1.65
N SER A 93 -7.07 21.55 1.69
CA SER A 93 -7.91 22.72 1.37
C SER A 93 -8.21 22.93 -0.13
N ARG A 94 -7.54 22.23 -1.04
CA ARG A 94 -7.70 22.39 -2.48
C ARG A 94 -7.70 21.01 -3.15
N ARG A 95 -8.78 20.62 -3.81
CA ARG A 95 -8.94 19.26 -4.38
C ARG A 95 -7.78 18.84 -5.30
N ASP A 96 -7.06 19.81 -5.88
CA ASP A 96 -5.85 19.68 -6.71
C ASP A 96 -4.51 19.58 -5.95
N ALA A 97 -4.45 19.86 -4.66
CA ALA A 97 -3.21 19.90 -3.86
C ALA A 97 -2.80 18.51 -3.33
N LYS A 98 -2.58 17.57 -4.25
CA LYS A 98 -2.01 16.25 -3.96
C LYS A 98 -0.56 16.41 -3.52
N THR A 99 -0.13 15.74 -2.45
CA THR A 99 1.25 15.89 -1.95
C THR A 99 1.91 14.56 -1.64
N LEU A 100 3.23 14.52 -1.86
CA LEU A 100 4.09 13.40 -1.47
C LEU A 100 5.18 13.95 -0.57
N ARG A 101 5.17 13.55 0.70
CA ARG A 101 6.07 14.07 1.72
C ARG A 101 6.69 12.97 2.56
N ASN A 102 7.93 13.15 2.97
CA ASN A 102 8.59 12.27 3.95
C ASN A 102 8.17 12.64 5.38
N GLN A 103 8.72 11.93 6.37
CA GLN A 103 8.50 12.16 7.80
C GLN A 103 8.83 13.59 8.28
N ASP A 104 9.74 14.29 7.60
CA ASP A 104 10.14 15.66 7.93
C ASP A 104 9.27 16.72 7.22
N GLY A 105 8.30 16.28 6.40
CA GLY A 105 7.46 17.15 5.59
C GLY A 105 8.09 17.62 4.28
N ASN A 106 9.29 17.14 3.94
CA ASN A 106 9.97 17.45 2.68
C ASN A 106 9.31 16.71 1.52
N SER A 107 9.25 17.35 0.35
CA SER A 107 8.68 16.70 -0.82
C SER A 107 9.58 15.57 -1.33
N VAL A 108 8.95 14.49 -1.77
CA VAL A 108 9.60 13.35 -2.42
C VAL A 108 9.11 13.15 -3.86
N SER A 109 8.47 14.17 -4.45
CA SER A 109 7.88 14.10 -5.80
C SER A 109 8.91 13.82 -6.90
N GLN A 110 10.19 14.06 -6.66
CA GLN A 110 11.26 13.70 -7.59
C GLN A 110 11.33 12.19 -7.88
N TYR A 111 10.85 11.33 -6.98
CA TYR A 111 10.83 9.88 -7.21
C TYR A 111 9.56 9.40 -7.91
N LEU A 112 8.60 10.30 -8.14
CA LEU A 112 7.35 9.96 -8.80
C LEU A 112 7.56 9.70 -10.28
N SER A 113 7.10 8.55 -10.75
CA SER A 113 7.12 8.19 -12.16
C SER A 113 6.02 8.91 -12.95
N THR A 114 6.28 9.18 -14.24
CA THR A 114 5.37 9.92 -15.12
C THR A 114 4.08 9.16 -15.46
N ASP A 115 4.06 7.85 -15.23
CA ASP A 115 2.92 6.95 -15.41
C ASP A 115 2.10 6.76 -14.12
N SER A 116 2.18 7.74 -13.21
CA SER A 116 1.41 7.78 -11.96
C SER A 116 0.20 8.70 -12.05
N ASP A 117 -0.93 8.23 -11.55
CA ASP A 117 -2.25 8.85 -11.67
C ASP A 117 -2.61 9.73 -10.46
N LEU A 118 -1.72 10.64 -10.06
CA LEU A 118 -1.90 11.47 -8.85
C LEU A 118 -3.22 12.25 -8.82
N ALA A 119 -3.67 12.71 -9.99
CA ALA A 119 -4.85 13.55 -10.10
C ALA A 119 -6.15 12.74 -9.96
N THR A 120 -6.15 11.48 -10.38
CA THR A 120 -7.36 10.67 -10.50
C THR A 120 -7.44 9.56 -9.47
N PHE A 121 -6.31 9.05 -8.95
CA PHE A 121 -6.26 7.93 -8.01
C PHE A 121 -7.29 8.08 -6.88
N HIS A 122 -8.27 7.18 -6.84
CA HIS A 122 -9.38 7.21 -5.90
C HIS A 122 -9.82 5.81 -5.47
N LEU A 123 -10.68 5.74 -4.46
CA LEU A 123 -11.44 4.54 -4.13
C LEU A 123 -12.78 4.58 -4.87
N ALA A 124 -13.00 3.59 -5.72
CA ALA A 124 -14.22 3.47 -6.50
C ALA A 124 -15.42 3.15 -5.61
N PHE A 125 -16.51 3.88 -5.80
CA PHE A 125 -17.78 3.62 -5.11
C PHE A 125 -18.64 2.61 -5.88
N ALA A 126 -19.62 2.01 -5.21
CA ALA A 126 -20.50 1.06 -5.86
C ALA A 126 -21.34 1.75 -6.96
N GLY A 127 -21.25 1.27 -8.19
CA GLY A 127 -21.95 1.84 -9.34
C GLY A 127 -21.17 2.92 -10.09
N GLU A 128 -19.92 3.19 -9.72
CA GLU A 128 -19.00 3.95 -10.55
C GLU A 128 -18.70 3.20 -11.87
N LEU A 129 -18.71 3.92 -12.99
CA LEU A 129 -18.32 3.38 -14.29
C LEU A 129 -16.79 3.39 -14.41
N LEU A 130 -16.20 2.20 -14.48
CA LEU A 130 -14.77 2.00 -14.60
C LEU A 130 -14.27 2.20 -16.04
N SER A 131 -12.96 2.37 -16.18
CA SER A 131 -12.29 2.59 -17.47
C SER A 131 -12.44 1.42 -18.45
N ASP A 132 -12.67 0.21 -17.93
CA ASP A 132 -12.93 -1.00 -18.71
C ASP A 132 -14.39 -1.15 -19.16
N GLY A 133 -15.25 -0.21 -18.79
CA GLY A 133 -16.69 -0.19 -19.10
C GLY A 133 -17.57 -1.01 -18.15
N THR A 134 -16.99 -1.60 -17.09
CA THR A 134 -17.73 -2.28 -16.04
C THR A 134 -18.13 -1.31 -14.92
N TYR A 135 -18.98 -1.77 -14.00
CA TYR A 135 -19.36 -0.98 -12.82
C TYR A 135 -18.72 -1.57 -11.58
N ALA A 136 -18.09 -0.73 -10.77
CA ALA A 136 -17.54 -1.15 -9.49
C ALA A 136 -18.65 -1.57 -8.52
N ASP A 137 -18.36 -2.53 -7.64
CA ASP A 137 -19.25 -2.95 -6.54
C ASP A 137 -18.93 -2.24 -5.21
N GLY A 138 -17.96 -1.32 -5.22
CA GLY A 138 -17.43 -0.61 -4.05
C GLY A 138 -16.23 -1.30 -3.39
N THR A 139 -15.80 -2.46 -3.89
CA THR A 139 -14.59 -3.15 -3.44
C THR A 139 -13.38 -2.70 -4.26
N ASN A 140 -12.39 -2.15 -3.57
CA ASN A 140 -11.13 -1.68 -4.16
C ASN A 140 -10.01 -2.63 -3.78
N GLU A 141 -9.40 -3.29 -4.77
CA GLU A 141 -8.23 -4.14 -4.55
C GLU A 141 -6.96 -3.28 -4.66
N LEU A 142 -6.38 -2.92 -3.52
CA LEU A 142 -5.14 -2.17 -3.48
C LEU A 142 -3.95 -3.11 -3.40
N ARG A 143 -3.04 -3.03 -4.36
CA ARG A 143 -1.76 -3.72 -4.35
C ARG A 143 -0.65 -2.76 -3.92
N VAL A 144 0.16 -3.18 -2.96
CA VAL A 144 1.40 -2.49 -2.61
C VAL A 144 2.58 -3.38 -2.94
N THR A 145 3.54 -2.85 -3.70
CA THR A 145 4.77 -3.55 -4.05
C THR A 145 6.02 -2.74 -3.75
N GLY A 146 7.15 -3.43 -3.61
CA GLY A 146 8.49 -2.84 -3.46
C GLY A 146 9.52 -3.91 -3.11
N SER A 147 10.80 -3.57 -3.11
CA SER A 147 11.88 -4.49 -2.72
C SER A 147 12.47 -4.11 -1.37
N ASN A 148 13.29 -4.99 -0.77
CA ASN A 148 13.93 -4.75 0.52
C ASN A 148 12.95 -4.63 1.70
N ALA A 149 11.80 -5.28 1.59
CA ALA A 149 10.82 -5.36 2.66
C ALA A 149 11.27 -6.34 3.74
N ASN A 150 10.98 -6.00 4.99
CA ASN A 150 11.08 -6.91 6.14
C ASN A 150 9.88 -6.76 7.08
N LEU A 151 9.95 -7.38 8.27
CA LEU A 151 8.90 -7.36 9.30
C LEU A 151 8.50 -5.97 9.84
N LEU A 152 9.30 -4.93 9.57
CA LEU A 152 9.01 -3.55 9.96
C LEU A 152 8.29 -2.75 8.86
N THR A 153 8.19 -3.31 7.66
CA THR A 153 7.52 -2.66 6.52
C THR A 153 6.02 -2.62 6.77
N GLN A 154 5.42 -1.45 6.56
CA GLN A 154 3.99 -1.27 6.74
C GLN A 154 3.43 -0.38 5.63
N ALA A 155 2.21 -0.68 5.20
CA ALA A 155 1.41 0.24 4.42
C ALA A 155 0.07 0.47 5.13
N GLU A 156 -0.35 1.72 5.22
CA GLU A 156 -1.60 2.12 5.83
C GLU A 156 -2.37 3.00 4.84
N VAL A 157 -3.66 2.70 4.66
CA VAL A 157 -4.57 3.52 3.85
C VAL A 157 -5.61 4.11 4.77
N ARG A 158 -5.69 5.44 4.80
CA ARG A 158 -6.68 6.20 5.55
C ARG A 158 -7.64 6.85 4.57
N TYR A 159 -8.94 6.72 4.81
CA TYR A 159 -9.98 7.27 3.95
C TYR A 159 -11.21 7.59 4.79
N TYR A 160 -12.10 8.42 4.25
CA TYR A 160 -13.40 8.71 4.84
C TYR A 160 -14.52 8.19 3.94
N ASP A 161 -15.53 7.58 4.54
CA ASP A 161 -16.77 7.29 3.82
C ASP A 161 -17.48 8.61 3.49
N ARG A 162 -17.59 8.92 2.20
CA ARG A 162 -18.29 10.10 1.70
C ARG A 162 -19.55 9.69 0.96
N TYR A 163 -20.59 10.51 1.09
CA TYR A 163 -21.88 10.30 0.43
C TYR A 163 -22.30 11.56 -0.31
N GLU A 164 -22.96 11.41 -1.46
CA GLU A 164 -23.52 12.55 -2.16
C GLU A 164 -24.73 13.11 -1.39
N GLY A 165 -24.71 14.42 -1.12
CA GLY A 165 -25.84 15.13 -0.51
C GLY A 165 -25.87 15.19 1.02
N ILE A 166 -24.81 14.80 1.72
CA ILE A 166 -24.64 14.93 3.19
C ILE A 166 -23.27 15.51 3.52
#